data_AF-A0A523ARF8-F1
#
_entry.id   AF-A0A523ARF8-F1
#
_cell.length_a   1.000
_cell.length_b   1.000
_cell.length_c   1.000
_cell.angle_alpha   90.00
_cell.angle_beta   90.00
_cell.angle_gamma   90.00
#
_symmetry.space_group_name_H-M   'P 1'
#
loop_
_entity.id
_entity.type
_entity.pdbx_description
1 polymer ?
#
loop_
_entity_poly.entity_id
_entity_poly.type
_entity_poly.pdbx_seq_one_letter_code
_entity_poly.pdbx_strand_id
1 'polypeptide(L)'
;MPEKASSAKEWKRKTWYELYAPPMFGEARIGETPASDPQKVLGRKVEVSLGDLVQDPSRAYLKLFFQVVRVDGEKAYTDFVGHDMAQYFIRSQVRRRATKITHILTVKTKDGREIQITAVVL
;
A
#
# COMPACT_ATOMS: atom_id res chain seq x y z
N MET A 1 26.84 32.43 5.57
CA MET A 1 25.59 32.27 4.79
C MET A 1 25.72 30.98 4.00
N PRO A 2 24.97 29.89 4.29
CA PRO A 2 25.10 28.67 3.51
C PRO A 2 24.41 28.84 2.14
N GLU A 3 25.20 28.65 1.10
CA GLU A 3 24.85 28.71 -0.31
C GLU A 3 23.79 27.64 -0.64
N LYS A 4 22.65 28.06 -1.20
CA LYS A 4 21.60 27.14 -1.65
C LYS A 4 22.14 26.30 -2.81
N ALA A 5 22.60 25.09 -2.51
CA ALA A 5 22.94 24.09 -3.53
C ALA A 5 21.74 23.92 -4.49
N SER A 6 22.00 24.02 -5.79
CA SER A 6 20.97 24.06 -6.82
C SER A 6 20.15 22.76 -6.86
N SER A 7 18.86 22.88 -6.58
CA SER A 7 17.85 21.80 -6.54
C SER A 7 17.82 20.90 -7.79
N ALA A 8 18.24 21.43 -8.95
CA ALA A 8 18.30 20.69 -10.20
C ALA A 8 19.41 19.59 -10.22
N LYS A 9 20.53 19.79 -9.52
CA LYS A 9 21.61 18.78 -9.44
C LYS A 9 21.23 17.62 -8.52
N GLU A 10 20.41 17.88 -7.52
CA GLU A 10 19.98 16.88 -6.54
C GLU A 10 18.95 15.90 -7.13
N TRP A 11 18.06 16.37 -8.02
CA TRP A 11 17.11 15.50 -8.71
C TRP A 11 17.78 14.48 -9.66
N LYS A 12 18.83 14.89 -10.37
CA LYS A 12 19.58 14.03 -11.31
C LYS A 12 20.34 12.88 -10.63
N ARG A 13 20.51 12.92 -9.31
CA ARG A 13 21.18 11.87 -8.52
C ARG A 13 20.24 10.79 -8.00
N LYS A 14 18.95 10.86 -8.32
CA LYS A 14 17.97 9.87 -7.88
C LYS A 14 17.92 8.71 -8.86
N THR A 15 18.05 7.50 -8.34
CA THR A 15 17.77 6.27 -9.07
C THR A 15 16.30 5.92 -8.88
N TRP A 16 15.68 5.38 -9.94
CA TRP A 16 14.31 4.89 -9.88
C TRP A 16 14.34 3.43 -9.43
N TYR A 17 13.57 3.12 -8.39
CA TYR A 17 13.42 1.77 -7.88
C TYR A 17 12.05 1.24 -8.26
N GLU A 18 12.01 0.07 -8.88
CA GLU A 18 10.77 -0.62 -9.22
C GLU A 18 10.21 -1.35 -7.99
N LEU A 19 8.94 -1.15 -7.69
CA LEU A 19 8.25 -1.76 -6.56
C LEU A 19 7.53 -3.01 -7.02
N TYR A 20 7.86 -4.13 -6.38
CA TYR A 20 7.26 -5.43 -6.63
C TYR A 20 6.35 -5.82 -5.47
N ALA A 21 5.16 -6.31 -5.82
CA ALA A 21 4.22 -6.87 -4.88
C ALA A 21 4.77 -8.15 -4.24
N PRO A 22 4.28 -8.53 -3.03
CA PRO A 22 4.62 -9.82 -2.46
C PRO A 22 4.15 -10.98 -3.37
N PRO A 23 4.76 -12.17 -3.28
CA PRO A 23 4.44 -13.32 -4.14
C PRO A 23 2.96 -13.74 -4.11
N MET A 24 2.25 -13.46 -3.01
CA MET A 24 0.81 -13.73 -2.88
C MET A 24 -0.05 -12.98 -3.90
N PHE A 25 0.47 -11.91 -4.51
CA PHE A 25 -0.19 -11.11 -5.55
C PHE A 25 0.46 -11.29 -6.93
N GLY A 26 1.25 -12.35 -7.13
CA GLY A 26 1.87 -12.67 -8.42
C GLY A 26 3.07 -11.81 -8.79
N GLU A 27 3.75 -11.20 -7.81
CA GLU A 27 4.94 -10.35 -8.01
C GLU A 27 4.72 -9.22 -9.04
N ALA A 28 3.49 -8.72 -9.13
CA ALA A 28 3.15 -7.64 -10.04
C ALA A 28 3.95 -6.37 -9.72
N ARG A 29 4.35 -5.65 -10.78
CA ARG A 29 4.95 -4.32 -10.64
C ARG A 29 3.87 -3.33 -10.20
N ILE A 30 4.01 -2.85 -8.96
CA ILE A 30 3.08 -1.92 -8.30
C ILE A 30 3.33 -0.49 -8.78
N GLY A 31 4.61 -0.14 -8.99
CA GLY A 31 4.99 1.20 -9.40
C GLY A 31 6.50 1.40 -9.32
N GLU A 32 6.89 2.66 -9.24
CA GLU A 32 8.29 3.07 -9.15
C GLU A 32 8.46 4.20 -8.14
N THR A 33 9.64 4.28 -7.54
CA THR A 33 9.91 5.25 -6.50
C THR A 33 11.32 5.79 -6.64
N PRO A 34 11.50 7.12 -6.78
CA PRO A 34 12.83 7.69 -6.87
C PRO A 34 13.46 7.80 -5.49
N ALA A 35 14.72 7.41 -5.38
CA ALA A 35 15.52 7.61 -4.18
C ALA A 35 17.00 7.78 -4.54
N SER A 36 17.71 8.56 -3.71
CA SER A 36 19.16 8.72 -3.84
C SER A 36 19.95 7.57 -3.22
N ASP A 37 19.32 6.79 -2.33
CA ASP A 37 19.96 5.70 -1.57
C ASP A 37 18.92 4.59 -1.31
N PRO A 38 19.29 3.29 -1.45
CA PRO A 38 18.42 2.16 -1.12
C PRO A 38 17.84 2.20 0.29
N GLN A 39 18.58 2.69 1.28
CA GLN A 39 18.10 2.77 2.67
C GLN A 39 16.93 3.74 2.84
N LYS A 40 16.82 4.75 1.96
CA LYS A 40 15.70 5.71 1.98
C LYS A 40 14.42 5.15 1.34
N VAL A 41 14.50 4.01 0.65
CA VAL A 41 13.34 3.33 0.06
C VAL A 41 12.71 2.38 1.09
N LEU A 42 13.52 1.78 1.95
CA LEU A 42 13.06 0.91 3.04
C LEU A 42 12.06 1.65 3.94
N GLY A 43 10.95 0.98 4.26
CA GLY A 43 9.90 1.53 5.10
C GLY A 43 8.91 2.48 4.42
N ARG A 44 9.07 2.79 3.13
CA ARG A 44 8.04 3.54 2.39
C ARG A 44 6.78 2.70 2.27
N LYS A 45 5.63 3.37 2.47
CA LYS A 45 4.31 2.79 2.28
C LYS A 45 3.74 3.26 0.95
N VAL A 46 3.14 2.33 0.22
CA VAL A 46 2.55 2.56 -1.10
C VAL A 46 1.11 2.06 -1.06
N GLU A 47 0.21 2.89 -1.57
CA GLU A 47 -1.22 2.56 -1.70
C GLU A 47 -1.48 2.17 -3.15
N VAL A 48 -2.10 1.00 -3.36
CA VAL A 48 -2.53 0.54 -4.69
C VAL A 48 -3.92 -0.09 -4.60
N SER A 49 -4.71 0.08 -5.65
CA SER A 49 -6.01 -0.58 -5.75
C SER A 49 -5.84 -2.05 -6.13
N LEU A 50 -6.63 -2.95 -5.53
CA LEU A 50 -6.68 -4.35 -5.95
C LEU A 50 -7.14 -4.49 -7.41
N GLY A 51 -7.96 -3.56 -7.89
CA GLY A 51 -8.43 -3.56 -9.28
C GLY A 51 -7.28 -3.44 -10.28
N ASP A 52 -6.27 -2.63 -9.98
CA ASP A 52 -5.10 -2.46 -10.84
C ASP A 52 -4.17 -3.69 -10.79
N LEU A 53 -4.15 -4.37 -9.63
CA LEU A 53 -3.29 -5.54 -9.40
C LEU A 53 -3.83 -6.81 -10.08
N VAL A 54 -5.16 -6.99 -10.07
CA VAL A 54 -5.85 -8.17 -10.64
C VAL A 54 -6.47 -7.86 -12.02
N GLN A 55 -6.42 -6.61 -12.48
CA GLN A 55 -7.09 -6.11 -13.68
C GLN A 55 -8.62 -6.31 -13.66
N ASP A 56 -9.22 -6.33 -12.46
CA ASP A 56 -10.67 -6.41 -12.28
C ASP A 56 -11.23 -5.07 -11.72
N PRO A 57 -11.89 -4.25 -12.56
CA PRO A 57 -12.42 -2.96 -12.14
C PRO A 57 -13.51 -3.07 -11.06
N SER A 58 -14.15 -4.23 -10.92
CA SER A 58 -15.19 -4.47 -9.91
C SER A 58 -14.66 -4.36 -8.48
N ARG A 59 -13.36 -4.60 -8.29
CA ARG A 59 -12.69 -4.61 -6.99
C ARG A 59 -11.85 -3.35 -6.74
N ALA A 60 -12.03 -2.31 -7.55
CA ALA A 60 -11.29 -1.06 -7.44
C ALA A 60 -11.48 -0.35 -6.09
N TYR A 61 -12.56 -0.66 -5.36
CA TYR A 61 -12.86 -0.10 -4.04
C TYR A 61 -11.92 -0.60 -2.93
N LEU A 62 -11.16 -1.68 -3.16
CA LEU A 62 -10.19 -2.21 -2.19
C LEU A 62 -8.84 -1.52 -2.39
N LYS A 63 -8.41 -0.77 -1.37
CA LYS A 63 -7.10 -0.14 -1.28
C LYS A 63 -6.18 -1.05 -0.48
N LEU A 64 -5.03 -1.36 -1.02
CA LEU A 64 -4.00 -2.17 -0.37
C LEU A 64 -2.83 -1.27 0.02
N PHE A 65 -2.27 -1.52 1.20
CA PHE A 65 -1.09 -0.85 1.70
C PHE A 65 0.08 -1.82 1.74
N PHE A 66 1.12 -1.48 0.99
CA PHE A 66 2.36 -2.23 0.91
C PHE A 66 3.49 -1.43 1.53
N GLN A 67 4.41 -2.09 2.22
CA GLN A 67 5.61 -1.46 2.78
C GLN A 67 6.87 -2.12 2.22
N VAL A 68 7.84 -1.32 1.80
CA VAL A 68 9.11 -1.85 1.30
C VAL A 68 9.92 -2.44 2.45
N VAL A 69 10.26 -3.73 2.35
CA VAL A 69 11.04 -4.47 3.35
C VAL A 69 12.45 -4.79 2.87
N ARG A 70 12.63 -5.03 1.56
CA ARG A 70 13.92 -5.38 0.98
C ARG A 70 14.14 -4.63 -0.32
N VAL A 71 15.37 -4.18 -0.56
CA VAL A 71 15.80 -3.62 -1.83
C VAL A 71 16.97 -4.44 -2.34
N ASP A 72 16.93 -4.81 -3.61
CA ASP A 72 17.91 -5.64 -4.30
C ASP A 72 18.24 -4.97 -5.63
N GLY A 73 19.37 -4.26 -5.67
CA GLY A 73 19.70 -3.36 -6.79
C GLY A 73 18.61 -2.30 -6.98
N GLU A 74 17.97 -2.31 -8.15
CA GLU A 74 16.88 -1.39 -8.50
C GLU A 74 15.48 -1.94 -8.17
N LYS A 75 15.38 -3.18 -7.66
CA LYS A 75 14.12 -3.82 -7.32
C LYS A 75 13.84 -3.70 -5.82
N ALA A 76 12.68 -3.16 -5.47
CA ALA A 76 12.20 -3.05 -4.11
C ALA A 76 11.04 -4.03 -3.88
N TYR A 77 11.25 -4.98 -2.97
CA TYR A 77 10.24 -5.96 -2.55
C TYR A 77 9.44 -5.41 -1.37
N THR A 78 8.12 -5.55 -1.48
CA THR A 78 7.18 -5.07 -0.47
C THR A 78 6.55 -6.20 0.32
N ASP A 79 6.14 -5.91 1.56
CA ASP A 79 5.29 -6.77 2.38
C ASP A 79 3.92 -6.09 2.56
N PHE A 80 2.90 -6.92 2.78
CA PHE A 80 1.53 -6.47 2.97
C PHE A 80 1.34 -5.95 4.40
N VAL A 81 0.94 -4.68 4.55
CA VAL A 81 0.66 -4.05 5.85
C VAL A 81 -0.81 -4.18 6.20
N GLY A 82 -1.69 -3.95 5.23
CA GLY A 82 -3.13 -3.92 5.46
C GLY A 82 -3.91 -3.49 4.24
N HIS A 83 -5.22 -3.46 4.40
CA HIS A 83 -6.13 -3.01 3.36
C HIS A 83 -7.20 -2.10 3.98
N ASP A 84 -7.76 -1.23 3.15
CA ASP A 84 -8.91 -0.41 3.49
C ASP A 84 -9.92 -0.45 2.35
N MET A 85 -11.19 -0.24 2.70
CA MET A 85 -12.26 -0.09 1.73
C MET A 85 -12.50 1.39 1.46
N ALA A 86 -12.67 1.73 0.19
CA ALA A 86 -12.95 3.11 -0.19
C ALA A 86 -14.28 3.59 0.44
N GLN A 87 -14.25 4.81 0.97
CA GLN A 87 -15.40 5.37 1.69
C GLN A 87 -16.68 5.43 0.84
N TYR A 88 -16.56 5.64 -0.47
CA TYR A 88 -17.71 5.68 -1.38
C TYR A 88 -18.44 4.32 -1.43
N PHE A 89 -17.70 3.22 -1.31
CA PHE A 89 -18.28 1.87 -1.31
C PHE A 89 -19.00 1.60 0.02
N ILE A 90 -18.38 1.92 1.15
CA ILE A 90 -19.04 1.76 2.46
C ILE A 90 -20.31 2.61 2.51
N ARG A 91 -20.27 3.85 2.01
CA ARG A 91 -21.43 4.75 1.97
C ARG A 91 -22.54 4.25 1.03
N SER A 92 -22.20 3.58 -0.07
CA SER A 92 -23.21 3.05 -1.00
C SER A 92 -23.95 1.82 -0.46
N GLN A 93 -23.32 1.06 0.43
CA GLN A 93 -23.97 -0.07 1.09
C GLN A 93 -25.03 0.39 2.11
N VAL A 94 -24.81 1.52 2.78
CA VAL A 94 -25.73 2.01 3.82
C VAL A 94 -26.99 2.61 3.19
N ARG A 95 -28.16 2.00 3.47
CA ARG A 95 -29.47 2.49 2.99
C ARG A 95 -30.34 3.03 4.13
N ARG A 96 -31.34 3.84 3.77
CA ARG A 96 -32.35 4.34 4.71
C ARG A 96 -33.16 3.17 5.26
N ARG A 97 -33.41 3.16 6.58
CA ARG A 97 -34.07 2.08 7.32
C ARG A 97 -33.28 0.76 7.40
N ALA A 98 -31.98 0.77 7.07
CA ALA A 98 -31.08 -0.35 7.36
C ALA A 98 -30.29 -0.09 8.65
N THR A 99 -29.87 -1.15 9.32
CA THR A 99 -29.09 -1.07 10.57
C THR A 99 -27.66 -1.47 10.30
N LYS A 100 -26.73 -0.51 10.41
CA LYS A 100 -25.30 -0.79 10.27
C LYS A 100 -24.74 -1.30 11.60
N ILE A 101 -24.26 -2.54 11.62
CA ILE A 101 -23.53 -3.13 12.75
C ILE A 101 -22.04 -3.12 12.41
N THR A 102 -21.24 -2.42 13.21
CA THR A 102 -19.77 -2.43 13.09
C THR A 102 -19.18 -3.19 14.26
N HIS A 103 -18.27 -4.12 13.97
CA HIS A 103 -17.56 -4.89 14.97
C HIS A 103 -16.06 -4.82 14.73
N ILE A 104 -15.29 -4.51 15.77
CA ILE A 104 -13.84 -4.34 15.70
C ILE A 104 -13.22 -5.45 16.55
N LEU A 105 -12.43 -6.30 15.92
CA LEU A 105 -11.78 -7.45 16.54
C LEU A 105 -10.28 -7.34 16.36
N THR A 106 -9.54 -7.58 17.44
CA THR A 106 -8.08 -7.75 17.37
C THR A 106 -7.78 -9.24 17.47
N VAL A 107 -7.12 -9.80 16.46
CA VAL A 107 -6.81 -11.24 16.39
C VAL A 107 -5.32 -11.45 16.18
N LYS A 108 -4.81 -12.55 16.75
CA LYS A 108 -3.44 -13.01 16.52
C LYS A 108 -3.45 -14.08 15.44
N THR A 109 -2.68 -13.87 14.37
CA THR A 109 -2.50 -14.90 13.34
C THR A 109 -1.59 -16.01 13.86
N LYS A 110 -1.61 -17.17 13.19
CA LYS A 110 -0.69 -18.29 13.50
C LYS A 110 0.78 -17.88 13.39
N ASP A 111 1.06 -16.90 12.54
CA ASP A 111 2.41 -16.37 12.30
C ASP A 111 2.84 -15.33 13.35
N GLY A 112 2.07 -15.15 14.43
CA GLY A 112 2.38 -14.23 15.51
C GLY A 112 2.13 -12.75 15.20
N ARG A 113 1.49 -12.42 14.08
CA ARG A 113 1.11 -11.04 13.75
C ARG A 113 -0.19 -10.67 14.45
N GLU A 114 -0.22 -9.52 15.09
CA GLU A 114 -1.45 -8.90 15.62
C GLU A 114 -2.10 -8.08 14.52
N ILE A 115 -3.36 -8.38 14.20
CA ILE A 115 -4.14 -7.66 13.19
C ILE A 115 -5.44 -7.16 13.80
N GLN A 116 -5.86 -5.97 13.39
CA GLN A 116 -7.17 -5.42 13.71
C GLN A 116 -8.08 -5.56 12.48
N ILE A 117 -9.22 -6.21 12.68
CA ILE A 117 -10.22 -6.45 11.65
C ILE A 117 -11.46 -5.64 12.01
N THR A 118 -11.95 -4.85 11.06
CA THR A 118 -13.24 -4.18 11.19
C THR A 118 -14.23 -4.87 10.27
N ALA A 119 -15.21 -5.54 10.85
CA ALA A 119 -16.34 -6.12 10.13
C ALA A 119 -17.52 -5.13 10.15
N VAL A 120 -18.14 -4.94 8.99
CA VAL A 120 -19.36 -4.13 8.85
C VAL A 120 -20.44 -5.01 8.25
N VAL A 121 -21.57 -5.09 8.95
CA VAL A 121 -22.78 -5.80 8.53
C VAL A 121 -23.90 -4.78 8.40
N LEU A 122 -24.80 -4.98 7.44
CA LEU A 122 -25.92 -4.10 7.10
C LEU A 122 -27.24 -4.87 7.10
#